data_AF-A0A6M1YVK7-F1
#
_entry.id   AF-A0A6M1YVK7-F1
#
_cell.length_a   1.000
_cell.length_b   1.000
_cell.length_c   1.000
_cell.angle_alpha   90.00
_cell.angle_beta   90.00
_cell.angle_gamma   90.00
#
_symmetry.space_group_name_H-M   'P 1'
#
loop_
_entity.id
_entity.type
_entity.pdbx_description
1 polymer ?
#
loop_
_entity_poly.entity_id
_entity_poly.type
_entity_poly.pdbx_seq_one_letter_code
_entity_poly.pdbx_strand_id
1 'polypeptide(L)' 'TDSVKDRLAAFYHWNDKQSLDQALIVCKTISQKIDIDEIKRWSKNEGHLKKFKIFLEHLKKNSNQKF' A
#
# COMPACT_ATOMS: atom_id res chain seq x y z
N THR A 1 4.01 1.06 -11.75
CA THR A 1 3.59 1.33 -10.34
C THR A 1 2.07 1.26 -10.17
N ASP A 2 1.35 1.04 -11.27
CA ASP A 2 -0.09 1.28 -11.40
C ASP A 2 -0.91 0.17 -10.75
N SER A 3 -0.43 -1.07 -10.79
CA SER A 3 -1.05 -2.21 -10.12
C SER A 3 -1.25 -2.01 -8.62
N VAL A 4 -0.34 -1.31 -7.93
CA VAL A 4 -0.45 -1.08 -6.47
C VAL A 4 -1.40 0.06 -6.18
N LYS A 5 -1.33 1.14 -6.97
CA LYS A 5 -2.25 2.29 -6.85
C LYS A 5 -3.69 1.87 -7.07
N ASP A 6 -3.95 0.99 -8.04
CA ASP A 6 -5.28 0.47 -8.33
C ASP A 6 -5.88 -0.32 -7.14
N ARG A 7 -5.11 -1.24 -6.55
CA ARG A 7 -5.54 -1.94 -5.30
C ARG A 7 -5.69 -0.97 -4.12
N LEU A 8 -4.81 0.02 -4.01
CA LEU A 8 -4.91 1.03 -2.95
C LEU A 8 -6.15 1.90 -3.12
N ALA A 9 -6.50 2.29 -4.34
CA ALA A 9 -7.71 3.04 -4.66
C ALA A 9 -8.95 2.24 -4.28
N ALA A 10 -9.00 0.94 -4.59
CA ALA A 10 -10.08 0.06 -4.15
C ALA A 10 -10.22 0.05 -2.61
N PHE A 11 -9.11 -0.06 -1.87
CA PHE A 11 -9.13 0.10 -0.41
C PHE A 11 -9.57 1.50 0.05
N TYR A 12 -9.23 2.55 -0.71
CA TYR A 12 -9.56 3.92 -0.37
C TYR A 12 -11.04 4.24 -0.54
N HIS A 13 -11.65 3.72 -1.59
CA HIS A 13 -13.06 3.93 -1.84
C HIS A 13 -13.94 2.92 -1.08
N TRP A 14 -13.53 1.65 -0.98
CA TRP A 14 -14.38 0.55 -0.49
C TRP A 14 -13.99 0.06 0.90
N ASN A 15 -12.91 0.61 1.47
CA ASN A 15 -12.34 0.19 2.76
C ASN A 15 -12.05 -1.32 2.82
N ASP A 16 -11.82 -1.91 1.64
CA ASP A 16 -11.65 -3.34 1.47
C ASP A 16 -10.26 -3.80 1.92
N LYS A 17 -10.22 -4.53 3.04
CA LYS A 17 -8.96 -5.01 3.63
C LYS A 17 -8.26 -6.04 2.75
N GLN A 18 -8.97 -6.79 1.91
CA GLN A 18 -8.33 -7.72 0.98
C GLN A 18 -7.50 -6.98 -0.06
N SER A 19 -8.01 -5.86 -0.58
CA SER A 19 -7.29 -5.01 -1.54
C SER A 19 -6.01 -4.43 -0.93
N LEU A 20 -6.05 -4.07 0.35
CA LEU A 20 -4.86 -3.64 1.10
C LEU A 20 -3.82 -4.77 1.20
N ASP A 21 -4.24 -5.98 1.54
CA ASP A 21 -3.35 -7.14 1.68
C ASP A 21 -2.70 -7.52 0.34
N GLN A 22 -3.50 -7.52 -0.73
CA GLN A 22 -3.01 -7.71 -2.10
C GLN A 22 -1.99 -6.64 -2.50
N ALA A 23 -2.25 -5.36 -2.19
CA ALA A 23 -1.29 -4.29 -2.45
C ALA A 23 0.03 -4.52 -1.70
N LEU A 24 -0.02 -5.00 -0.46
CA LEU A 24 1.17 -5.33 0.33
C LEU A 24 1.95 -6.51 -0.26
N ILE A 25 1.25 -7.58 -0.67
CA ILE A 25 1.85 -8.76 -1.31
C ILE A 25 2.51 -8.36 -2.63
N VAL A 26 1.78 -7.65 -3.50
CA VAL A 26 2.32 -7.13 -4.76
C VAL A 26 3.52 -6.23 -4.46
N CYS A 27 3.46 -5.41 -3.41
CA CYS A 27 4.57 -4.57 -3.01
C CYS A 27 5.83 -5.34 -2.61
N LYS A 28 5.66 -6.46 -1.92
CA LYS A 28 6.76 -7.34 -1.52
C LYS A 28 7.31 -8.17 -2.69
N THR A 29 6.42 -8.66 -3.54
CA THR A 29 6.76 -9.55 -4.67
C THR A 29 7.43 -8.79 -5.80
N ILE A 30 7.01 -7.55 -6.05
CA ILE A 30 7.68 -6.69 -7.03
C ILE A 30 9.01 -6.23 -6.41
N SER A 31 10.08 -6.97 -6.74
CA SER A 31 11.47 -6.61 -6.42
C SER A 31 11.92 -5.32 -7.13
N GLN A 32 11.13 -4.85 -8.10
CA GLN A 32 11.35 -3.59 -8.78
C GLN A 32 10.90 -2.44 -7.86
N LYS A 33 11.85 -1.92 -7.07
CA LYS A 33 11.84 -0.63 -6.36
C LYS A 33 10.49 0.12 -6.46
N ILE A 34 9.53 -0.26 -5.61
CA ILE A 34 8.29 0.49 -5.53
C ILE A 34 8.61 1.81 -4.85
N ASP A 35 8.24 2.89 -5.52
CA ASP A 35 8.45 4.24 -5.01
C ASP A 35 7.37 4.57 -3.97
N ILE A 36 7.66 4.22 -2.72
CA ILE A 36 6.78 4.47 -1.59
C ILE A 36 6.57 5.99 -1.40
N ASP A 37 7.54 6.83 -1.82
CA ASP A 37 7.39 8.29 -1.79
C ASP A 37 6.35 8.76 -2.81
N GLU A 38 6.35 8.18 -4.02
CA GLU A 38 5.30 8.44 -5.02
C GLU A 38 3.90 8.07 -4.49
N ILE A 39 3.74 6.88 -3.89
CA ILE A 39 2.45 6.47 -3.31
C ILE A 39 2.06 7.41 -2.18
N LYS A 40 3.00 7.81 -1.31
CA LYS A 40 2.75 8.77 -0.24
C LYS A 40 2.26 10.12 -0.77
N ARG A 41 2.88 10.64 -1.83
CA ARG A 41 2.46 11.89 -2.48
C ARG A 41 1.08 11.76 -3.08
N TRP A 42 0.82 10.67 -3.80
CA TRP A 42 -0.48 10.38 -4.40
C TRP A 42 -1.59 10.28 -3.34
N SER A 43 -1.38 9.49 -2.28
CA SER A 43 -2.33 9.37 -1.17
C SER A 43 -2.54 10.67 -0.40
N LYS A 44 -1.51 11.53 -0.33
CA LYS A 44 -1.64 12.88 0.23
C LYS A 44 -2.50 13.78 -0.67
N ASN A 45 -2.31 13.70 -1.98
CA ASN A 45 -3.08 14.46 -2.95
C ASN A 45 -4.56 14.05 -2.97
N GLU A 46 -4.84 12.75 -2.79
CA GLU A 46 -6.21 12.23 -2.64
C GLU A 46 -6.84 12.49 -1.26
N GLY A 47 -6.07 12.96 -0.26
CA GLY A 47 -6.57 13.15 1.11
C GLY A 47 -6.72 11.84 1.91
N HIS A 48 -6.23 10.72 1.39
CA HIS A 48 -6.29 9.40 2.01
C HIS A 48 -5.01 9.02 2.81
N LEU A 49 -4.33 10.03 3.36
CA LEU A 49 -3.13 9.87 4.18
C LEU A 49 -3.30 8.91 5.37
N LYS A 50 -4.48 8.88 5.99
CA LYS A 50 -4.79 7.94 7.09
C LYS A 50 -4.66 6.48 6.64
N LYS A 51 -5.25 6.16 5.49
CA LYS A 51 -5.24 4.82 4.90
C LYS A 51 -3.84 4.43 4.41
N PHE A 52 -3.10 5.38 3.85
CA PHE A 52 -1.69 5.20 3.52
C PHE A 52 -0.85 4.84 4.76
N LYS A 53 -1.09 5.50 5.89
CA LYS A 53 -0.36 5.23 7.15
C LYS A 53 -0.58 3.79 7.61
N ILE A 54 -1.82 3.29 7.55
CA ILE A 54 -2.17 1.90 7.87
C ILE A 54 -1.41 0.93 6.96
N PHE A 55 -1.39 1.20 5.65
CA PHE A 55 -0.61 0.42 4.69
C PHE A 55 0.88 0.37 5.07
N LEU A 56 1.46 1.53 5.38
CA LEU A 56 2.89 1.64 5.72
C LEU A 56 3.23 0.92 7.03
N GLU A 57 2.34 0.98 8.03
CA GLU A 57 2.48 0.21 9.27
C GLU A 57 2.42 -1.29 9.00
N HIS A 58 1.50 -1.77 8.16
CA HIS A 58 1.44 -3.18 7.79
C HIS A 58 2.70 -3.62 7.07
N LEU A 59 3.15 -2.84 6.07
CA LEU A 59 4.38 -3.12 5.32
C LEU A 59 5.57 -3.29 6.27
N LYS A 60 5.69 -2.42 7.28
CA LYS A 60 6.77 -2.44 8.28
C LYS A 60 6.65 -3.63 9.24
N LYS A 61 5.44 -3.93 9.72
CA LYS A 61 5.17 -5.03 10.66
C LYS A 61 5.45 -6.39 10.03
N ASN A 62 5.11 -6.52 8.75
CA ASN A 62 5.27 -7.75 7.97
C ASN A 62 6.71 -8.01 7.50
N SER A 63 7.64 -7.08 7.73
CA SER A 63 9.08 -7.25 7.44
C SER A 63 9.86 -7.88 8.60
N ASN A 64 9.24 -7.95 9.80
CA ASN A 64 9.88 -8.44 11.02
C ASN A 64 9.42 -9.85 11.44
N GLN A 65 8.63 -10.53 10.61
CA GLN A 65 8.20 -11.91 10.85
C GLN A 65 9.12 -12.85 10.05
N LYS A 66 10.34 -13.07 10.58
CA LYS A 66 11.07 -14.31 10.26
C LYS A 66 10.26 -15.44 10.90
N PHE A 67 9.67 -16.29 10.07
CA PHE A 67 9.31 -17.65 10.46
C PHE A 67 10.54 -18.53 10.27
#